data_AF-A0A925VBB8-F1
#
_entry.id   AF-A0A925VBB8-F1
#
_cell.length_a   1.000
_cell.length_b   1.000
_cell.length_c   1.000
_cell.angle_alpha   90.00
_cell.angle_beta   90.00
_cell.angle_gamma   90.00
#
_symmetry.space_group_name_H-M   'P 1'
#
loop_
_entity.id
_entity.type
_entity.pdbx_description
1 polymer ?
#
loop_
_entity_poly.entity_id
_entity_poly.type
_entity_poly.pdbx_seq_one_letter_code
_entity_poly.pdbx_strand_id
1 'polypeptide(L)'
;MCSVTSESVINLCIPFCDPLADDCPHGTDCHPAGDAFTCSTDLSGPVGSYGDPCEFLDVCDPGLFCAARSAVPDCGGPTGCCSEYCDLDADDPDASCDGAAQGQVCVPWFEEGMAPPAFARVGACSLPQ
;
A
#
# COMPACT_ATOMS: atom_id res chain seq x y z
N MET A 1 5.02 3.35 15.67
CA MET A 1 4.23 4.19 16.62
C MET A 1 4.01 3.43 17.92
N CYS A 2 3.73 4.12 19.04
CA CYS A 2 3.37 3.46 20.30
C CYS A 2 1.92 3.79 20.65
N SER A 3 1.02 2.81 20.60
CA SER A 3 -0.33 2.97 21.13
C SER A 3 -0.32 2.66 22.64
N VAL A 4 -1.03 3.47 23.43
CA VAL A 4 -1.20 3.28 24.88
C VAL A 4 -2.69 3.14 25.15
N THR A 5 -3.12 1.96 25.60
CA THR A 5 -4.50 1.72 26.05
C THR A 5 -4.51 1.61 27.58
N SER A 6 -5.23 2.49 28.27
CA SER A 6 -5.48 2.41 29.73
C SER A 6 -6.48 1.26 29.97
N GLU A 7 -6.22 0.20 30.75
CA GLU A 7 -5.79 0.12 32.16
C GLU A 7 -4.70 -0.96 32.40
N SER A 8 -3.92 -1.26 31.38
CA SER A 8 -2.69 -2.05 31.49
C SER A 8 -1.78 -1.54 30.38
N VAL A 9 -0.64 -0.95 30.73
CA VAL A 9 0.23 -0.27 29.77
C VAL A 9 0.89 -1.29 28.86
N ILE A 10 0.17 -1.74 27.81
CA ILE A 10 0.75 -2.43 26.68
C ILE A 10 1.27 -1.31 25.78
N ASN A 11 2.57 -1.01 25.91
CA ASN A 11 3.26 -0.17 24.94
C ASN A 11 3.46 -1.02 23.67
N LEU A 12 2.52 -0.94 22.73
CA LEU A 12 2.66 -1.65 21.47
C LEU A 12 3.50 -0.79 20.52
N CYS A 13 4.82 -0.99 20.58
CA CYS A 13 5.76 -0.40 19.62
C CYS A 13 5.64 -1.15 18.30
N ILE A 14 4.67 -0.79 17.46
CA ILE A 14 4.58 -1.35 16.11
C ILE A 14 5.69 -0.68 15.29
N PRO A 15 6.67 -1.45 14.77
CA PRO A 15 7.70 -0.91 13.91
C PRO A 15 7.06 -0.35 12.65
N PHE A 16 7.58 0.79 12.19
CA PHE A 16 7.28 1.24 10.84
C PHE A 16 7.94 0.27 9.86
N CYS A 17 7.29 0.09 8.71
CA CYS A 17 7.82 -0.68 7.59
C CYS A 17 7.92 0.21 6.36
N ASP A 18 8.69 -0.22 5.37
CA ASP A 18 8.79 0.40 4.07
C ASP A 18 8.02 -0.45 3.04
N PRO A 19 6.92 0.03 2.45
CA PRO A 19 6.09 -0.77 1.54
C PRO A 19 6.79 -1.13 0.22
N LEU A 20 7.94 -0.51 -0.06
CA LEU A 20 8.78 -0.84 -1.22
C LEU A 20 9.89 -1.85 -0.85
N ALA A 21 9.89 -2.37 0.38
CA ALA A 21 10.83 -3.37 0.86
C ALA A 21 10.09 -4.53 1.55
N ASP A 22 10.73 -5.69 1.59
CA ASP A 22 10.25 -6.86 2.34
C ASP A 22 10.90 -6.86 3.73
N ASP A 23 10.40 -5.99 4.63
CA ASP A 23 10.95 -5.78 5.98
C ASP A 23 10.03 -6.29 7.10
N CYS A 24 8.86 -6.82 6.75
CA CYS A 24 7.91 -7.36 7.70
C CYS A 24 8.20 -8.84 8.08
N PRO A 25 7.93 -9.24 9.33
CA PRO A 25 8.03 -10.64 9.74
C PRO A 25 7.17 -11.58 8.88
N HIS A 26 7.56 -12.85 8.80
CA HIS A 26 6.78 -13.87 8.09
C HIS A 26 5.30 -13.89 8.53
N GLY A 27 4.39 -13.86 7.55
CA GLY A 27 2.95 -13.85 7.76
C GLY A 27 2.37 -12.47 8.09
N THR A 28 3.17 -11.42 7.91
CA THR A 28 2.72 -10.02 7.98
C THR A 28 3.21 -9.27 6.75
N ASP A 29 2.49 -8.22 6.38
CA ASP A 29 2.84 -7.34 5.27
C ASP A 29 2.71 -5.85 5.67
N CYS A 30 3.31 -4.97 4.87
CA CYS A 30 3.43 -3.55 5.13
C CYS A 30 2.22 -2.76 4.62
N HIS A 31 1.31 -2.42 5.54
CA HIS A 31 0.05 -1.75 5.21
C HIS A 31 0.02 -0.27 5.65
N PRO A 32 -0.78 0.58 5.00
CA PRO A 32 -0.89 1.97 5.36
C PRO A 32 -1.69 2.12 6.67
N ALA A 33 -1.15 2.91 7.59
CA ALA A 33 -1.69 3.15 8.92
C ALA A 33 -1.60 4.64 9.28
N GLY A 34 -2.58 5.42 8.81
CA GLY A 34 -2.57 6.89 8.93
C GLY A 34 -1.47 7.49 8.05
N ASP A 35 -0.59 8.29 8.66
CA ASP A 35 0.52 8.96 7.94
C ASP A 35 1.80 8.10 7.89
N ALA A 36 1.69 6.79 8.04
CA ALA A 36 2.83 5.88 8.05
C ALA A 36 2.44 4.49 7.53
N PHE A 37 3.41 3.60 7.47
CA PHE A 37 3.19 2.19 7.17
C PHE A 37 3.61 1.32 8.35
N THR A 38 2.86 0.25 8.59
CA THR A 38 3.15 -0.69 9.68
C THR A 38 2.88 -2.13 9.27
N CYS A 39 3.67 -3.06 9.77
CA CYS A 39 3.42 -4.48 9.57
C CYS A 39 2.10 -4.89 10.26
N SER A 40 1.17 -5.46 9.49
CA SER A 40 -0.01 -6.15 10.01
C SER A 40 -0.14 -7.53 9.40
N THR A 41 -0.99 -8.37 9.98
CA THR A 41 -1.23 -9.72 9.49
C THR A 41 -1.64 -9.69 8.02
N ASP A 42 -0.97 -10.49 7.20
CA ASP A 42 -1.36 -10.72 5.82
C ASP A 42 -2.61 -11.61 5.82
N LEU A 43 -3.70 -11.10 5.24
CA LEU A 43 -4.98 -11.78 5.09
C LEU A 43 -5.39 -11.91 3.61
N SER A 44 -4.46 -11.77 2.65
CA SER A 44 -4.77 -11.94 1.22
C SER A 44 -5.27 -13.35 0.94
N GLY A 45 -4.60 -14.35 1.48
CA GLY A 45 -4.94 -15.74 1.20
C GLY A 45 -4.63 -16.08 -0.27
N PRO A 46 -5.49 -16.84 -0.97
CA PRO A 46 -5.20 -17.26 -2.35
C PRO A 46 -5.68 -16.28 -3.43
N VAL A 47 -6.30 -15.16 -3.05
CA VAL A 47 -6.87 -14.13 -3.94
C VAL A 47 -6.36 -12.79 -3.41
N GLY A 48 -5.96 -11.85 -4.27
CA GLY A 48 -5.31 -10.62 -3.80
C GLY A 48 -4.22 -10.11 -4.73
N SER A 49 -4.04 -10.74 -5.88
CA SER A 49 -3.08 -10.32 -6.90
C SER A 49 -3.55 -9.03 -7.56
N TYR A 50 -2.67 -8.39 -8.33
CA TYR A 50 -3.00 -7.17 -9.07
C TYR A 50 -4.35 -7.30 -9.82
N GLY A 51 -5.21 -6.29 -9.66
CA GLY A 51 -6.52 -6.23 -10.29
C GLY A 51 -7.61 -7.08 -9.60
N ASP A 52 -7.27 -7.92 -8.61
CA ASP A 52 -8.27 -8.65 -7.85
C ASP A 52 -9.12 -7.70 -7.00
N PRO A 53 -10.44 -7.96 -6.87
CA PRO A 53 -11.31 -7.18 -6.00
C PRO A 53 -10.85 -7.16 -4.55
N CYS A 54 -10.89 -5.99 -3.93
CA CYS A 54 -10.58 -5.81 -2.53
C CYS A 54 -11.60 -4.89 -1.84
N GLU A 55 -11.80 -5.12 -0.55
CA GLU A 55 -12.66 -4.29 0.30
C GLU A 55 -11.97 -3.83 1.59
N PHE A 56 -10.79 -4.40 1.88
CA PHE A 56 -10.00 -4.12 3.08
C PHE A 56 -8.53 -3.94 2.72
N LEU A 57 -7.75 -3.36 3.62
CA LEU A 57 -6.34 -3.02 3.39
C LEU A 57 -5.42 -4.24 3.41
N ASP A 58 -5.83 -5.33 4.04
CA ASP A 58 -5.04 -6.53 4.37
C ASP A 58 -5.36 -7.74 3.48
N VAL A 59 -6.17 -7.56 2.43
CA VAL A 59 -6.60 -8.64 1.53
C VAL A 59 -5.87 -8.67 0.19
N CYS A 60 -4.95 -7.74 -0.03
CA CYS A 60 -4.08 -7.72 -1.21
C CYS A 60 -2.75 -8.40 -0.89
N ASP A 61 -2.16 -9.04 -1.89
CA ASP A 61 -0.88 -9.74 -1.74
C ASP A 61 0.24 -8.79 -1.28
N PRO A 62 1.30 -9.31 -0.64
CA PRO A 62 2.38 -8.46 -0.13
C PRO A 62 2.96 -7.48 -1.14
N GLY A 63 3.11 -6.23 -0.72
CA GLY A 63 3.55 -5.12 -1.58
C GLY A 63 2.45 -4.50 -2.44
N LEU A 64 1.19 -4.95 -2.27
CA LEU A 64 0.01 -4.34 -2.88
C LEU A 64 -0.85 -3.63 -1.83
N PHE A 65 -1.73 -2.76 -2.29
CA PHE A 65 -2.75 -2.10 -1.50
C PHE A 65 -4.10 -2.12 -2.19
N CYS A 66 -5.15 -1.97 -1.40
CA CYS A 66 -6.50 -1.86 -1.95
C CYS A 66 -6.75 -0.47 -2.51
N ALA A 67 -6.52 -0.29 -3.80
CA ALA A 67 -6.72 0.97 -4.50
C ALA A 67 -8.21 1.21 -4.82
N ALA A 68 -8.61 2.47 -4.91
CA ALA A 68 -9.96 2.82 -5.33
C ALA A 68 -10.28 2.22 -6.71
N ARG A 69 -11.54 1.83 -6.94
CA ARG A 69 -11.95 1.22 -8.21
C ARG A 69 -11.54 2.03 -9.46
N SER A 70 -11.57 3.36 -9.36
CA SER A 70 -11.21 4.25 -10.47
C SER A 70 -9.70 4.37 -10.70
N ALA A 71 -8.86 3.85 -9.80
CA ALA A 71 -7.41 3.88 -9.89
C ALA A 71 -6.84 2.65 -10.63
N VAL A 72 -7.62 1.58 -10.79
CA VAL A 72 -7.15 0.32 -11.39
C VAL A 72 -7.93 0.01 -12.68
N PRO A 73 -7.25 -0.22 -13.81
CA PRO A 73 -7.87 -0.64 -15.07
C PRO A 73 -8.78 -1.85 -14.90
N ASP A 74 -9.94 -1.82 -15.54
CA ASP A 74 -10.92 -2.93 -15.57
C ASP A 74 -11.32 -3.48 -14.19
N CYS A 75 -11.20 -2.68 -13.13
CA CYS A 75 -11.52 -3.13 -11.78
C CYS A 75 -12.99 -3.53 -11.62
N GLY A 76 -13.20 -4.84 -11.42
CA GLY A 76 -14.51 -5.47 -11.21
C GLY A 76 -15.01 -5.42 -9.76
N GLY A 77 -14.16 -5.01 -8.82
CA GLY A 77 -14.50 -4.92 -7.40
C GLY A 77 -15.49 -3.78 -7.09
N PRO A 78 -16.40 -3.98 -6.12
CA PRO A 78 -17.38 -2.95 -5.75
C PRO A 78 -16.73 -1.75 -5.05
N THR A 79 -15.64 -1.99 -4.30
CA THR A 79 -14.92 -0.98 -3.51
C THR A 79 -13.62 -0.58 -4.21
N GLY A 80 -12.77 -1.57 -4.47
CA GLY A 80 -11.46 -1.37 -5.04
C GLY A 80 -10.89 -2.62 -5.68
N CYS A 81 -9.68 -2.48 -6.21
CA CYS A 81 -8.87 -3.61 -6.65
C CYS A 81 -7.43 -3.43 -6.17
N CYS A 82 -6.72 -4.54 -6.02
CA CYS A 82 -5.32 -4.52 -5.58
C CYS A 82 -4.43 -3.84 -6.62
N SER A 83 -3.58 -2.92 -6.18
CA SER A 83 -2.55 -2.26 -6.99
C SER A 83 -1.26 -2.09 -6.19
N GLU A 84 -0.18 -1.79 -6.88
CA GLU A 84 1.20 -1.79 -6.41
C GLU A 84 1.59 -0.45 -5.81
N TYR A 85 2.42 -0.49 -4.77
CA TYR A 85 3.27 0.65 -4.47
C TYR A 85 4.38 0.77 -5.52
N CYS A 86 4.82 1.99 -5.77
CA CYS A 86 5.89 2.28 -6.73
C CYS A 86 6.92 3.25 -6.12
N ASP A 87 8.15 3.23 -6.63
CA ASP A 87 9.22 4.12 -6.19
C ASP A 87 9.28 5.36 -7.08
N LEU A 88 8.92 6.51 -6.53
CA LEU A 88 8.94 7.81 -7.22
C LEU A 88 10.35 8.26 -7.63
N ASP A 89 11.38 7.75 -6.95
CA ASP A 89 12.78 8.09 -7.22
C ASP A 89 13.43 7.15 -8.27
N ALA A 90 12.68 6.15 -8.77
CA ALA A 90 13.16 5.28 -9.84
C ALA A 90 13.38 6.06 -11.15
N ASP A 91 14.28 5.56 -12.01
CA ASP A 91 14.52 6.16 -13.34
C ASP A 91 13.26 6.16 -14.22
N ASP A 92 12.40 5.15 -14.06
CA ASP A 92 11.10 5.00 -14.71
C ASP A 92 10.07 4.49 -13.67
N PRO A 93 9.44 5.38 -12.89
CA PRO A 93 8.52 4.99 -11.80
C PRO A 93 7.30 4.21 -12.29
N ASP A 94 6.81 4.52 -13.49
CA ASP A 94 5.61 3.89 -14.06
C ASP A 94 5.87 2.42 -14.43
N ALA A 95 7.13 2.03 -14.66
CA ALA A 95 7.49 0.65 -14.98
C ALA A 95 7.23 -0.35 -13.84
N SER A 96 6.99 0.15 -12.61
CA SER A 96 6.58 -0.67 -11.46
C SER A 96 5.09 -1.02 -11.46
N CYS A 97 4.28 -0.41 -12.32
CA CYS A 97 2.83 -0.62 -12.37
C CYS A 97 2.45 -1.65 -13.45
N ASP A 98 1.84 -2.78 -13.08
CA ASP A 98 1.38 -3.78 -14.05
C ASP A 98 0.32 -3.18 -15.00
N GLY A 99 -0.45 -2.18 -14.52
CA GLY A 99 -1.40 -1.42 -15.32
C GLY A 99 -0.81 -0.30 -16.16
N ALA A 100 0.52 -0.12 -16.25
CA ALA A 100 1.13 0.99 -16.99
C ALA A 100 0.72 1.02 -18.48
N ALA A 101 0.66 -0.14 -19.12
CA ALA A 101 0.19 -0.26 -20.51
C ALA A 101 -1.29 0.14 -20.71
N GLN A 102 -2.05 0.23 -19.62
CA GLN A 102 -3.46 0.62 -19.57
C GLN A 102 -3.64 2.02 -18.97
N GLY A 103 -2.55 2.76 -18.77
CA GLY A 103 -2.56 4.15 -18.35
C GLY A 103 -2.40 4.39 -16.86
N GLN A 104 -2.12 3.37 -16.04
CA GLN A 104 -1.66 3.64 -14.67
C GLN A 104 -0.31 4.34 -14.72
N VAL A 105 -0.12 5.26 -13.78
CA VAL A 105 1.14 5.96 -13.55
C VAL A 105 1.44 5.93 -12.05
N CYS A 106 2.71 6.06 -11.71
CA CYS A 106 3.17 6.16 -10.34
C CYS A 106 2.90 7.58 -9.82
N VAL A 107 1.91 7.73 -8.94
CA VAL A 107 1.58 9.01 -8.31
C VAL A 107 2.03 9.03 -6.86
N PRO A 108 2.36 10.20 -6.28
CA PRO A 108 2.71 10.28 -4.87
C PRO A 108 1.62 9.70 -3.95
N TRP A 109 2.02 8.88 -2.98
CA TRP A 109 1.08 8.31 -2.00
C TRP A 109 0.50 9.38 -1.08
N PHE A 110 1.34 10.32 -0.66
CA PHE A 110 0.97 11.43 0.20
C PHE A 110 0.69 12.68 -0.62
N GLU A 111 -0.19 13.53 -0.11
CA GLU A 111 -0.40 14.87 -0.66
C GLU A 111 0.90 15.70 -0.63
N GLU A 112 0.99 16.68 -1.53
CA GLU A 112 2.17 17.55 -1.66
C GLU A 112 2.52 18.21 -0.32
N GLY A 113 3.76 17.99 0.14
CA GLY A 113 4.26 18.54 1.40
C GLY A 113 3.81 17.82 2.67
N MET A 114 2.99 16.75 2.55
CA MET A 114 2.50 15.96 3.67
C MET A 114 3.29 14.65 3.87
N ALA A 115 4.10 14.24 2.89
CA ALA A 115 4.91 13.04 2.97
C ALA A 115 5.93 13.14 4.13
N PRO A 116 5.92 12.19 5.09
CA PRO A 116 7.03 12.07 6.03
C PRO A 116 8.33 11.79 5.28
N PRO A 117 9.48 12.31 5.72
CA PRO A 117 10.75 12.14 5.00
C PRO A 117 11.13 10.68 4.71
N ALA A 118 10.74 9.74 5.59
CA ALA A 118 11.01 8.32 5.43
C ALA A 118 10.19 7.66 4.30
N PHE A 119 9.07 8.26 3.89
CA PHE A 119 8.14 7.71 2.90
C PHE A 119 7.98 8.62 1.67
N ALA A 120 8.86 9.62 1.51
CA ALA A 120 8.77 10.60 0.43
C ALA A 120 8.87 9.98 -0.96
N ARG A 121 9.52 8.82 -1.08
CA ARG A 121 9.66 8.05 -2.32
C ARG A 121 8.49 7.12 -2.62
N VAL A 122 7.57 6.94 -1.67
CA VAL A 122 6.46 5.98 -1.84
C VAL A 122 5.38 6.60 -2.72
N GLY A 123 5.13 5.95 -3.84
CA GLY A 123 4.02 6.20 -4.73
C GLY A 123 2.98 5.07 -4.73
N ALA A 124 1.86 5.33 -5.39
CA ALA A 124 0.80 4.38 -5.69
C ALA A 124 0.61 4.31 -7.20
N CYS A 125 0.52 3.09 -7.73
CA CYS A 125 0.08 2.86 -9.10
C CYS A 125 -1.41 3.21 -9.21
N SER A 126 -1.73 4.24 -10.00
CA SER A 126 -3.10 4.73 -10.16
C SER A 126 -3.32 5.26 -11.56
N LEU A 127 -4.54 5.10 -12.08
CA LEU A 127 -5.02 5.85 -13.22
C LEU A 127 -5.06 7.35 -12.87
N PRO A 128 -4.62 8.25 -13.77
CA PRO A 128 -4.82 9.68 -13.63
C PRO A 128 -6.31 10.02 -13.54
N GLN A 129 -6.69 10.92 -12.62
CA GLN A 129 -8.06 11.45 -12.52
C GLN A 129 -8.24 12.77 -13.28
#